data_AF-A0A7S3MQS8-F1
#
_entry.id   AF-A0A7S3MQS8-F1
#
_cell.length_a   1.000
_cell.length_b   1.000
_cell.length_c   1.000
_cell.angle_alpha   90.00
_cell.angle_beta   90.00
_cell.angle_gamma   90.00
#
_symmetry.space_group_name_H-M   'P 1'
#
loop_
_entity.id
_entity.type
_entity.pdbx_description
1 polymer ?
#
loop_
_entity_poly.entity_id
_entity_poly.type
_entity_poly.pdbx_seq_one_letter_code
_entity_poly.pdbx_strand_id
1 'polypeptide(L)'
;HNNKAKYIKKAAEVLKEKYNGDVPRDYKALLKLPGVGPKMALLFMQSCYGEIHGIAVDTHVHRISNWLGWVETKTPEQTRKELESFLPEEVWPDVNENLVGFGQTICKPVGPRCGKCKIVELCPTGSKKLKLNHGSQTKTPLNQEETQTNLKRKKEEDKKPRKKHAKNQEEP
;
A
#
# COMPACT_ATOMS: atom_id res chain seq x y z
N HIS A 1 22.04 13.45 6.29
CA HIS A 1 21.88 12.38 7.31
C HIS A 1 21.64 12.90 8.72
N ASN A 2 22.18 14.07 9.12
CA ASN A 2 22.08 14.62 10.48
C ASN A 2 20.65 14.73 11.06
N ASN A 3 19.66 15.13 10.26
CA ASN A 3 18.29 15.27 10.77
C ASN A 3 17.64 13.92 11.14
N LYS A 4 17.89 12.87 10.36
CA LYS A 4 17.36 11.52 10.66
C LYS A 4 17.94 10.98 11.97
N ALA A 5 19.24 11.15 12.19
CA ALA A 5 19.89 10.76 13.45
C ALA A 5 19.28 11.51 14.65
N LYS A 6 19.03 12.82 14.51
CA LYS A 6 18.34 13.62 15.54
C LYS A 6 16.93 13.10 15.82
N TYR A 7 16.15 12.76 14.79
CA TYR A 7 14.79 12.22 14.99
C TYR A 7 14.80 10.85 15.65
N ILE A 8 15.70 9.94 15.24
CA ILE A 8 15.82 8.60 15.84
C ILE A 8 16.17 8.72 17.33
N LYS A 9 17.15 9.55 17.69
CA LYS A 9 17.53 9.77 19.09
C LYS A 9 16.36 10.29 19.92
N LYS A 10 15.69 11.34 19.43
CA LYS A 10 14.52 11.92 20.13
C LYS A 10 13.35 10.95 20.23
N ALA A 11 13.11 10.13 19.21
CA ALA A 11 12.07 9.11 19.25
C ALA A 11 12.38 8.07 20.33
N ALA A 12 13.61 7.58 20.41
CA ALA A 12 14.04 6.64 21.45
C ALA A 12 13.92 7.21 22.88
N GLU A 13 14.27 8.49 23.07
CA GLU A 13 14.09 9.20 24.35
C GLU A 13 12.60 9.23 24.75
N VAL A 14 11.71 9.63 23.83
CA VAL A 14 10.26 9.67 24.07
C VAL A 14 9.69 8.28 24.37
N LEU A 15 10.14 7.24 23.65
CA LEU A 15 9.72 5.86 23.89
C LEU A 15 10.11 5.39 25.28
N LYS A 16 11.34 5.68 25.71
CA LYS A 16 11.82 5.33 27.06
C LYS A 16 11.03 6.06 28.15
N GLU A 17 10.77 7.36 27.99
CA GLU A 17 10.10 8.18 29.01
C GLU A 17 8.59 7.93 29.11
N LYS A 18 7.90 7.79 27.97
CA LYS A 18 6.41 7.79 27.93
C LYS A 18 5.79 6.44 27.64
N TYR A 19 6.54 5.52 27.04
CA TYR A 19 6.02 4.24 26.56
C TYR A 19 6.81 3.04 27.10
N ASN A 20 7.52 3.23 28.23
CA ASN A 20 8.29 2.19 28.92
C ASN A 20 9.30 1.46 28.02
N GLY A 21 9.84 2.15 27.01
CA GLY A 21 10.79 1.61 26.06
C GLY A 21 10.20 0.81 24.90
N ASP A 22 8.87 0.66 24.81
CA ASP A 22 8.19 -0.06 23.73
C ASP A 22 7.46 0.90 22.78
N VAL A 23 7.21 0.45 21.55
CA VAL A 23 6.51 1.23 20.53
C VAL A 23 5.00 1.14 20.77
N PRO A 24 4.27 2.27 20.85
CA PRO A 24 2.84 2.24 21.11
C PRO A 24 2.06 1.60 19.97
N ARG A 25 1.12 0.72 20.33
CA ARG A 25 0.14 0.09 19.42
C ARG A 25 -1.09 0.98 19.18
N ASP A 26 -0.86 2.27 18.94
CA ASP A 26 -1.92 3.22 18.62
C ASP A 26 -1.44 4.19 17.54
N TYR A 27 -2.25 4.35 16.49
CA TYR A 27 -1.92 5.21 15.36
C TYR A 27 -1.72 6.68 15.78
N LYS A 28 -2.55 7.20 16.68
CA LYS A 28 -2.44 8.60 17.13
C LYS A 28 -1.21 8.80 18.02
N ALA A 29 -0.82 7.80 18.80
CA ALA A 29 0.40 7.81 19.59
C ALA A 29 1.66 7.79 18.70
N LEU A 30 1.66 6.98 17.63
CA LEU A 30 2.75 6.94 16.66
C LEU A 30 2.96 8.28 15.96
N LEU A 31 1.87 8.99 15.60
CA LEU A 31 1.94 10.33 15.02
C LEU A 31 2.59 11.38 15.93
N LYS A 32 2.60 11.15 17.25
CA LYS A 32 3.26 12.06 18.21
C LYS A 32 4.77 11.83 18.28
N LEU A 33 5.28 10.73 17.70
CA LEU A 33 6.71 10.46 17.70
C LEU A 33 7.44 11.39 16.72
N PRO A 34 8.58 11.96 17.14
CA PRO A 34 9.30 12.92 16.32
C PRO A 34 9.83 12.26 15.04
N GLY A 35 9.45 12.81 13.90
CA GLY A 35 9.83 12.30 12.58
C GLY A 35 8.89 11.23 12.02
N VAL A 36 7.86 10.79 12.76
CA VAL A 36 6.83 9.87 12.26
C VAL A 36 5.67 10.66 11.67
N GLY A 37 5.46 10.51 10.36
CA GLY A 37 4.30 11.09 9.66
C GLY A 37 3.18 10.07 9.42
N PRO A 38 2.02 10.51 8.89
CA PRO A 38 0.85 9.66 8.63
C PRO A 38 1.18 8.39 7.85
N LYS A 39 1.89 8.52 6.73
CA LYS A 39 2.33 7.37 5.92
C LYS A 39 3.10 6.33 6.75
N MET A 40 4.10 6.79 7.53
CA MET A 40 4.95 5.87 8.29
C MET A 40 4.19 5.20 9.43
N ALA A 41 3.29 5.92 10.09
CA ALA A 41 2.42 5.36 11.12
C ALA A 41 1.48 4.29 10.54
N LEU A 42 0.85 4.54 9.38
CA LEU A 42 0.01 3.55 8.70
C LEU A 42 0.79 2.29 8.34
N LEU A 43 1.96 2.45 7.70
CA LEU A 43 2.81 1.31 7.33
C LEU A 43 3.28 0.51 8.53
N PHE A 44 3.61 1.19 9.63
CA PHE A 44 4.03 0.54 10.86
C PHE A 44 2.89 -0.29 11.46
N MET A 45 1.69 0.28 11.59
CA MET A 45 0.52 -0.45 12.10
C MET A 45 0.21 -1.69 11.25
N GLN A 46 0.25 -1.54 9.93
CA GLN A 46 0.03 -2.64 9.01
C GLN A 46 1.13 -3.71 9.11
N SER A 47 2.41 -3.32 9.09
CA SER A 47 3.53 -4.27 8.99
C SER A 47 3.85 -4.97 10.31
N CYS A 48 3.72 -4.26 11.44
CA CYS A 48 4.10 -4.77 12.75
C CYS A 48 2.92 -5.42 13.49
N TYR A 49 1.70 -4.90 13.33
CA TYR A 49 0.53 -5.37 14.07
C TYR A 49 -0.57 -5.98 13.18
N GLY A 50 -0.43 -5.91 11.85
CA GLY A 50 -1.46 -6.40 10.93
C GLY A 50 -2.74 -5.57 10.94
N GLU A 51 -2.69 -4.36 11.49
CA GLU A 51 -3.86 -3.50 11.63
C GLU A 51 -3.95 -2.50 10.48
N ILE A 52 -5.09 -2.51 9.78
CA ILE A 52 -5.35 -1.65 8.64
C ILE A 52 -6.08 -0.40 9.13
N HIS A 53 -5.36 0.72 9.23
CA HIS A 53 -5.91 2.02 9.64
C HIS A 53 -6.14 2.97 8.45
N GLY A 54 -5.75 2.55 7.23
CA GLY A 54 -5.83 3.34 6.02
C GLY A 54 -4.78 2.99 4.99
N ILE A 55 -4.86 3.63 3.82
CA ILE A 55 -3.93 3.40 2.71
C ILE A 55 -2.69 4.26 2.88
N ALA A 56 -1.53 3.62 2.97
CA ALA A 56 -0.24 4.30 3.01
C ALA A 56 0.15 4.83 1.63
N VAL A 57 -0.27 6.06 1.32
CA VAL A 57 0.07 6.71 0.04
C VAL A 57 1.50 7.26 0.08
N ASP A 58 2.29 6.86 -0.91
CA ASP A 58 3.61 7.42 -1.17
C ASP A 58 3.70 8.16 -2.51
N THR A 59 4.91 8.53 -2.93
CA THR A 59 5.11 9.23 -4.20
C THR A 59 4.86 8.35 -5.43
N HIS A 60 4.95 7.03 -5.31
CA HIS A 60 4.59 6.09 -6.36
C HIS A 60 3.08 5.96 -6.46
N VAL A 61 2.41 5.63 -5.35
CA VAL A 61 0.95 5.50 -5.26
C VAL A 61 0.29 6.80 -5.73
N HIS A 62 0.68 7.94 -5.17
CA HIS A 62 0.13 9.24 -5.55
C HIS A 62 0.26 9.50 -7.06
N ARG A 63 1.46 9.33 -7.62
CA ARG A 63 1.70 9.57 -9.05
C ARG A 63 0.91 8.60 -9.94
N ILE A 64 0.98 7.30 -9.63
CA ILE A 64 0.38 6.26 -10.45
C ILE A 64 -1.14 6.36 -10.42
N SER A 65 -1.75 6.58 -9.26
CA SER A 65 -3.20 6.75 -9.14
C SER A 65 -3.69 7.95 -9.95
N ASN A 66 -2.96 9.07 -9.94
CA ASN A 66 -3.28 10.23 -10.80
C ASN A 66 -3.08 9.92 -12.29
N TRP A 67 -2.01 9.22 -12.68
CA TRP A 67 -1.75 8.89 -14.09
C TRP A 67 -2.71 7.85 -14.69
N LEU A 68 -3.19 6.93 -13.85
CA LEU A 68 -4.24 5.98 -14.18
C LEU A 68 -5.63 6.65 -14.22
N GLY A 69 -5.76 7.88 -13.70
CA GLY A 69 -7.03 8.59 -13.62
C GLY A 69 -7.98 8.03 -12.55
N TRP A 70 -7.45 7.36 -11.53
CA TRP A 70 -8.24 6.89 -10.39
C TRP A 70 -8.63 8.02 -9.43
N VAL A 71 -7.79 9.05 -9.37
CA VAL A 71 -7.93 10.23 -8.50
C VAL A 71 -7.44 11.46 -9.25
N GLU A 72 -7.91 12.64 -8.86
CA GLU A 72 -7.41 13.92 -9.37
C GLU A 72 -7.02 14.83 -8.19
N THR A 73 -5.83 14.59 -7.64
CA THR A 73 -5.42 15.15 -6.34
C THR A 73 -4.04 15.78 -6.40
N LYS A 74 -3.82 16.81 -5.57
CA LYS A 74 -2.54 17.54 -5.51
C LYS A 74 -1.63 17.07 -4.38
N THR A 75 -2.19 16.45 -3.35
CA THR A 75 -1.44 16.00 -2.18
C THR A 75 -1.64 14.50 -1.90
N PRO A 76 -0.64 13.80 -1.35
CA PRO A 76 -0.77 12.39 -0.96
C PRO A 76 -1.92 12.12 0.02
N GLU A 77 -2.19 13.06 0.94
CA GLU A 77 -3.30 12.92 1.90
C GLU A 77 -4.67 13.03 1.24
N GLN A 78 -4.81 13.87 0.19
CA GLN A 78 -6.03 13.90 -0.61
C GLN A 78 -6.21 12.60 -1.37
N THR A 79 -5.14 12.11 -2.01
CA THR A 79 -5.17 10.81 -2.70
C THR A 79 -5.57 9.68 -1.77
N ARG A 80 -5.05 9.65 -0.55
CA ARG A 80 -5.42 8.65 0.45
C ARG A 80 -6.93 8.64 0.68
N LYS A 81 -7.51 9.80 1.00
CA LYS A 81 -8.95 9.92 1.28
C LYS A 81 -9.81 9.53 0.08
N GLU A 82 -9.40 9.90 -1.12
CA GLU A 82 -10.13 9.51 -2.33
C GLU A 82 -10.03 8.00 -2.58
N LEU A 83 -8.83 7.42 -2.50
CA LEU A 83 -8.64 5.97 -2.65
C LEU A 83 -9.43 5.17 -1.61
N GLU A 84 -9.44 5.61 -0.35
CA GLU A 84 -10.22 5.00 0.73
C GLU A 84 -11.74 5.11 0.50
N SER A 85 -12.21 6.06 -0.31
CA SER A 85 -13.65 6.26 -0.53
C SER A 85 -14.27 5.26 -1.50
N PHE A 86 -13.48 4.65 -2.39
CA PHE A 86 -13.98 3.70 -3.38
C PHE A 86 -13.28 2.33 -3.37
N LEU A 87 -12.08 2.20 -2.80
CA LEU A 87 -11.40 0.90 -2.70
C LEU A 87 -11.94 0.11 -1.50
N PRO A 88 -12.24 -1.18 -1.68
CA PRO A 88 -12.66 -2.05 -0.58
C PRO A 88 -11.49 -2.26 0.41
N GLU A 89 -11.78 -2.32 1.71
CA GLU A 89 -10.75 -2.36 2.78
C GLU A 89 -9.80 -3.55 2.66
N GLU A 90 -10.27 -4.66 2.07
CA GLU A 90 -9.49 -5.89 1.91
C GLU A 90 -8.27 -5.72 0.99
N VAL A 91 -8.30 -4.74 0.06
CA VAL A 91 -7.19 -4.53 -0.88
C VAL A 91 -6.21 -3.45 -0.42
N TRP A 92 -6.57 -2.65 0.59
CA TRP A 92 -5.73 -1.57 1.11
C TRP A 92 -4.29 -1.97 1.45
N PRO A 93 -4.02 -3.12 2.11
CA PRO A 93 -2.65 -3.49 2.45
C PRO A 93 -1.77 -3.74 1.22
N ASP A 94 -2.37 -4.24 0.15
CA ASP A 94 -1.65 -4.65 -1.07
C ASP A 94 -1.39 -3.47 -2.02
N VAL A 95 -2.19 -2.40 -1.94
CA VAL A 95 -2.11 -1.24 -2.84
C VAL A 95 -0.71 -0.64 -2.85
N ASN A 96 -0.13 -0.38 -1.67
CA ASN A 96 1.17 0.28 -1.58
C ASN A 96 2.29 -0.60 -2.16
N GLU A 97 2.38 -1.87 -1.76
CA GLU A 97 3.44 -2.77 -2.24
C GLU A 97 3.38 -2.97 -3.77
N ASN A 98 2.17 -3.21 -4.29
CA ASN A 98 1.96 -3.42 -5.72
C ASN A 98 2.31 -2.19 -6.55
N LEU A 99 1.84 -1.00 -6.15
CA LEU A 99 2.08 0.23 -6.90
C LEU A 99 3.53 0.71 -6.77
N VAL A 100 4.18 0.49 -5.63
CA VAL A 100 5.61 0.77 -5.48
C VAL A 100 6.43 -0.12 -6.41
N GLY A 101 6.20 -1.44 -6.39
CA GLY A 101 6.87 -2.39 -7.28
C GLY A 101 6.65 -2.07 -8.76
N PHE A 102 5.41 -1.76 -9.14
CA PHE A 102 5.07 -1.34 -10.50
C PHE A 102 5.73 0.00 -10.88
N GLY A 103 5.77 0.96 -9.97
CA GLY A 103 6.37 2.28 -10.16
C GLY A 103 7.89 2.26 -10.27
N GLN A 104 8.56 1.27 -9.68
CA GLN A 104 10.01 1.09 -9.78
C GLN A 104 10.41 0.36 -11.07
N THR A 105 9.57 -0.54 -11.57
CA THR A 105 9.90 -1.41 -12.70
C THR A 105 9.38 -0.90 -14.05
N ILE A 106 8.12 -0.48 -14.12
CA ILE A 106 7.40 -0.11 -15.35
C ILE A 106 7.03 1.38 -15.37
N CYS A 107 6.24 1.83 -14.39
CA CYS A 107 5.69 3.19 -14.33
C CYS A 107 6.63 4.18 -13.62
N LYS A 108 7.84 4.28 -14.17
CA LYS A 108 8.92 5.12 -13.65
C LYS A 108 8.55 6.61 -13.72
N PRO A 109 9.04 7.44 -12.78
CA PRO A 109 8.78 8.89 -12.79
C PRO A 109 9.36 9.57 -14.03
N VAL A 110 10.53 9.11 -14.50
CA VAL A 110 11.16 9.55 -15.74
C VAL A 110 11.20 8.38 -16.71
N GLY A 111 10.72 8.59 -17.93
CA GLY A 111 10.71 7.57 -18.99
C GLY A 111 9.89 6.32 -18.64
N PRO A 112 8.59 6.43 -18.31
CA PRO A 112 7.76 5.26 -18.04
C PRO A 112 7.71 4.34 -19.28
N ARG A 113 7.80 3.03 -19.03
CA ARG A 113 7.87 1.98 -20.05
C ARG A 113 6.47 1.56 -20.50
N CYS A 114 5.67 2.51 -20.99
CA CYS A 114 4.27 2.31 -21.37
C CYS A 114 4.09 1.18 -22.39
N GLY A 115 5.04 0.99 -23.33
CA GLY A 115 4.98 -0.12 -24.30
C GLY A 115 5.14 -1.52 -23.71
N LYS A 116 5.61 -1.64 -22.45
CA LYS A 116 5.68 -2.91 -21.70
C LYS A 116 4.59 -3.02 -20.63
N CYS A 117 3.74 -2.00 -20.53
CA CYS A 117 2.71 -1.93 -19.50
C CYS A 117 1.46 -2.69 -19.97
N LYS A 118 1.07 -3.73 -19.22
CA LYS A 118 -0.10 -4.56 -19.53
C LYS A 118 -1.43 -3.83 -19.39
N ILE A 119 -1.45 -2.75 -18.62
CA ILE A 119 -2.66 -1.95 -18.35
C ILE A 119 -2.65 -0.62 -19.12
N VAL A 120 -1.81 -0.51 -20.16
CA VAL A 120 -1.62 0.78 -20.87
C VAL A 120 -2.91 1.27 -21.50
N GLU A 121 -3.76 0.38 -22.02
CA GLU A 121 -5.02 0.71 -22.66
C GLU A 121 -6.01 1.38 -21.69
N LEU A 122 -5.98 0.98 -20.41
CA LEU A 122 -6.78 1.55 -19.33
C LEU A 122 -6.14 2.82 -18.74
N CYS A 123 -4.92 3.17 -19.13
CA CYS A 123 -4.19 4.31 -18.58
C CYS A 123 -4.30 5.53 -19.51
N PRO A 124 -5.00 6.60 -19.11
CA PRO A 124 -5.15 7.80 -19.94
C PRO A 124 -3.81 8.42 -20.35
N THR A 125 -2.84 8.42 -19.44
CA THR A 125 -1.50 8.96 -19.67
C THR A 125 -0.69 8.08 -20.63
N GLY A 126 -0.77 6.76 -20.47
CA GLY A 126 -0.04 5.79 -21.28
C GLY A 126 -0.55 5.72 -22.71
N SER A 127 -1.88 5.67 -22.88
CA SER A 127 -2.54 5.65 -24.19
C SER A 127 -2.22 6.88 -25.02
N LYS A 128 -2.26 8.08 -24.42
CA LYS A 128 -1.86 9.34 -25.09
C LYS A 128 -0.40 9.30 -25.56
N LYS A 129 0.50 8.76 -24.73
CA LYS A 129 1.93 8.67 -25.05
C LYS A 129 2.22 7.72 -26.21
N LEU A 130 1.46 6.63 -26.31
CA LEU A 130 1.59 5.64 -27.39
C LEU A 130 0.74 5.96 -28.63
N LYS A 131 -0.03 7.05 -28.62
CA LYS A 131 -1.01 7.39 -29.67
C LYS A 131 -1.94 6.21 -29.98
N LEU A 132 -2.34 5.47 -28.95
CA LEU A 132 -3.32 4.40 -29.11
C LEU A 132 -4.66 5.06 -29.42
N ASN A 133 -5.20 4.79 -30.62
CA ASN A 133 -6.54 5.22 -30.99
C ASN A 133 -7.52 4.40 -30.15
N HIS A 134 -8.37 5.07 -29.36
CA HIS A 134 -9.49 4.40 -28.71
C HIS A 134 -10.47 3.95 -29.79
N GLY A 135 -10.28 2.73 -30.28
CA GLY A 135 -11.38 1.94 -30.82
C GLY A 135 -12.45 1.85 -29.74
N SER A 136 -13.58 2.49 -30.02
CA SER A 136 -14.84 2.32 -29.30
C SER A 136 -15.11 0.85 -28.96
N GLN A 137 -15.80 0.62 -27.81
CA GLN A 137 -16.35 -0.63 -27.24
C GLN A 137 -15.55 -1.12 -26.01
N THR A 138 -16.09 -1.28 -24.80
CA THR A 138 -17.46 -1.27 -24.24
C THR A 138 -17.36 -0.92 -22.75
N LYS A 139 -18.33 -0.16 -22.21
CA LYS A 139 -18.61 -0.20 -20.77
C LYS A 139 -19.11 -1.62 -20.45
N THR A 140 -18.22 -2.53 -20.08
CA THR A 140 -18.64 -3.77 -19.43
C THR A 140 -19.00 -3.39 -18.00
N PRO A 141 -20.28 -3.50 -17.58
CA PRO A 141 -20.60 -3.31 -16.17
C PRO A 141 -19.82 -4.35 -15.37
N LEU A 142 -19.21 -3.92 -14.27
CA LEU A 142 -18.57 -4.78 -13.29
C LEU A 142 -19.64 -5.78 -12.80
N ASN A 143 -19.69 -6.97 -13.40
CA ASN A 143 -20.70 -7.97 -13.07
C ASN A 143 -20.36 -8.57 -11.71
N GLN A 144 -21.25 -8.37 -10.73
CA GLN A 144 -21.00 -8.64 -9.30
C GLN A 144 -21.01 -10.13 -8.93
N GLU A 145 -21.15 -11.04 -9.90
CA GLU A 145 -21.34 -12.48 -9.65
C GLU A 145 -20.04 -13.30 -9.64
N GLU A 146 -18.98 -12.85 -10.33
CA GLU A 146 -17.71 -13.60 -10.41
C GLU A 146 -16.83 -13.46 -9.15
N THR A 147 -17.05 -12.42 -8.36
CA THR A 147 -16.30 -12.19 -7.11
C THR A 147 -16.64 -13.23 -6.05
N GLN A 148 -17.89 -13.71 -6.00
CA GLN A 148 -18.32 -14.67 -4.97
C GLN A 148 -17.80 -16.09 -5.19
N THR A 149 -17.62 -16.50 -6.45
CA THR A 149 -17.13 -17.84 -6.79
C THR A 149 -15.62 -17.99 -6.58
N ASN A 150 -14.83 -16.93 -6.81
CA ASN A 150 -13.39 -16.95 -6.57
C ASN A 150 -13.01 -16.83 -5.08
N LEU A 151 -13.82 -16.13 -4.26
CA LEU A 151 -13.65 -16.11 -2.80
C LEU A 151 -13.92 -17.47 -2.13
N LYS A 152 -14.78 -18.30 -2.71
CA LYS A 152 -15.04 -19.67 -2.20
C LYS A 152 -13.89 -20.63 -2.51
N ARG A 153 -13.23 -20.52 -3.67
CA ARG A 153 -12.08 -21.39 -4.02
C ARG A 153 -10.85 -21.15 -3.13
N LYS A 154 -10.55 -19.91 -2.75
CA LYS A 154 -9.43 -19.63 -1.83
C LYS A 154 -9.65 -20.13 -0.40
N LYS A 155 -10.89 -20.25 0.08
CA LYS A 155 -11.20 -20.77 1.42
C LYS A 155 -10.91 -22.28 1.58
N GLU A 156 -10.76 -23.04 0.50
CA GLU A 156 -10.37 -24.45 0.57
C GLU A 156 -8.84 -24.67 0.55
N GLU A 157 -8.07 -23.78 -0.07
CA GLU A 157 -6.60 -23.92 -0.14
C GLU A 157 -5.87 -23.47 1.15
N ASP A 158 -6.40 -22.48 1.87
CA ASP A 158 -5.80 -21.96 3.11
C ASP A 158 -6.07 -22.83 4.37
N LYS A 159 -6.74 -23.98 4.24
CA LYS A 159 -6.92 -24.95 5.35
C LYS A 159 -5.72 -25.86 5.61
N LYS A 160 -4.58 -25.67 4.93
CA LYS A 160 -3.36 -26.43 5.21
C LYS A 160 -2.61 -25.85 6.43
N PRO A 161 -2.47 -26.59 7.53
CA PRO A 161 -1.83 -26.06 8.73
C PRO A 161 -0.33 -25.79 8.49
N ARG A 162 0.13 -24.57 8.84
CA ARG A 162 1.56 -24.25 8.95
C ARG A 162 2.20 -25.25 9.93
N LYS A 163 3.18 -26.03 9.44
CA LYS A 163 3.98 -26.96 10.24
C LYS A 163 4.62 -26.22 11.41
N LYS A 164 4.32 -26.65 12.64
CA LYS A 164 5.02 -26.25 13.86
C LYS A 164 6.44 -26.80 13.80
N HIS A 165 7.46 -25.94 13.83
CA HIS A 165 8.78 -26.36 14.27
C HIS A 165 8.77 -26.38 15.81
N ALA A 166 8.52 -27.57 16.34
CA ALA A 166 8.82 -27.94 17.71
C ALA A 166 9.68 -29.20 17.66
N LYS A 167 10.88 -29.14 18.25
CA LYS A 167 11.70 -30.21 18.85
C LYS A 167 13.04 -29.54 19.24
N ASN A 168 13.64 -29.73 20.41
CA ASN A 168 13.28 -30.45 21.62
C ASN A 168 14.28 -30.00 22.72
N GLN A 169 13.82 -29.96 23.98
CA GLN A 169 14.68 -30.11 25.15
C GLN A 169 15.20 -31.54 25.20
N GLU A 170 16.43 -31.74 25.69
CA GLU A 170 16.86 -32.99 26.35
C GLU A 170 18.15 -32.69 27.15
N GLU A 171 18.00 -32.54 28.47
CA GLU A 171 19.01 -32.92 29.48
C GLU A 171 19.00 -34.45 29.61
N PRO A 172 20.11 -35.07 30.06
CA PRO A 172 20.30 -35.22 31.51
C PRO A 172 21.60 -34.63 32.06
#